data_AF-A0A971JW57-F1
#
_entry.id   AF-A0A971JW57-F1
#
_cell.length_a   1.000
_cell.length_b   1.000
_cell.length_c   1.000
_cell.angle_alpha   90.00
_cell.angle_beta   90.00
_cell.angle_gamma   90.00
#
_symmetry.space_group_name_H-M   'P 1'
#
loop_
_entity.id
_entity.type
_entity.pdbx_description
1 polymer ?
#
loop_
_entity_poly.entity_id
_entity_poly.type
_entity_poly.pdbx_seq_one_letter_code
_entity_poly.pdbx_strand_id
1 'polypeptide(L)'
;MTRKLDMMEALQALAADRGISSETLMGALADAMESAYSRMPGAKDYAWVTIDPDTFDIRVWSQELDEDGEPYGDVSDVTPPDFGRIAAQTARQVMNQRLREVDREMKYEEYSGREGDIVTGIIQQGDSRYTL
;
A
#
# COMPACT_ATOMS: atom_id res chain seq x y z
N MET A 1 -12.28 -4.24 -18.23
CA MET A 1 -13.26 -3.92 -17.17
C MET A 1 -13.11 -4.83 -15.95
N THR A 2 -12.88 -6.15 -16.13
CA THR A 2 -12.75 -7.16 -15.06
C THR A 2 -11.65 -6.88 -14.01
N ARG A 3 -10.44 -6.47 -14.41
CA ARG A 3 -9.31 -6.26 -13.49
C ARG A 3 -9.48 -5.17 -12.41
N LYS A 4 -10.34 -4.16 -12.63
CA LYS A 4 -10.55 -3.06 -11.65
C LYS A 4 -11.52 -3.51 -10.55
N LEU A 5 -12.52 -4.31 -10.94
CA LEU A 5 -13.52 -4.89 -10.05
C LEU A 5 -12.90 -5.94 -9.11
N ASP A 6 -12.02 -6.80 -9.65
CA ASP A 6 -11.30 -7.82 -8.86
C ASP A 6 -10.45 -7.21 -7.72
N MET A 7 -9.89 -6.01 -7.94
CA MET A 7 -9.01 -5.37 -6.96
C MET A 7 -9.79 -4.70 -5.83
N MET A 8 -10.97 -4.14 -6.14
CA MET A 8 -11.88 -3.62 -5.12
C MET A 8 -12.48 -4.74 -4.29
N GLU A 9 -12.92 -5.84 -4.91
CA GLU A 9 -13.41 -7.02 -4.18
C GLU A 9 -12.31 -7.62 -3.29
N ALA A 10 -11.06 -7.70 -3.77
CA ALA A 10 -9.94 -8.16 -2.97
C ALA A 10 -9.63 -7.23 -1.78
N LEU A 11 -9.70 -5.91 -1.98
CA LEU A 11 -9.53 -4.93 -0.90
C LEU A 11 -10.66 -5.01 0.12
N GLN A 12 -11.91 -5.12 -0.33
CA GLN A 12 -13.07 -5.23 0.55
C GLN A 12 -13.09 -6.57 1.31
N ALA A 13 -12.72 -7.67 0.65
CA ALA A 13 -12.57 -8.97 1.31
C ALA A 13 -11.47 -8.93 2.38
N LEU A 14 -10.34 -8.28 2.09
CA LEU A 14 -9.25 -8.09 3.05
C LEU A 14 -9.69 -7.19 4.23
N ALA A 15 -10.44 -6.13 3.95
CA ALA A 15 -10.99 -5.23 4.97
C ALA A 15 -11.96 -5.96 5.91
N ALA A 16 -12.90 -6.71 5.35
CA ALA A 16 -14.00 -7.36 6.06
C ALA A 16 -13.55 -8.55 6.92
N ASP A 17 -12.61 -9.37 6.43
CA ASP A 17 -12.14 -10.58 7.13
C ASP A 17 -11.25 -10.26 8.35
N ARG A 18 -10.67 -9.06 8.39
CA ARG A 18 -9.50 -8.76 9.25
C ARG A 18 -9.68 -7.53 10.15
N GLY A 19 -10.88 -6.93 10.17
CA GLY A 19 -11.22 -5.80 11.05
C GLY A 19 -10.58 -4.46 10.69
N ILE A 20 -9.99 -4.34 9.50
CA ILE A 20 -9.38 -3.09 9.01
C ILE A 20 -10.43 -2.34 8.21
N SER A 21 -10.70 -1.08 8.54
CA SER A 21 -11.66 -0.29 7.76
C SER A 21 -11.14 -0.02 6.35
N SER A 22 -12.06 0.06 5.39
CA SER A 22 -11.71 0.41 4.00
C SER A 22 -10.97 1.75 3.92
N GLU A 23 -11.32 2.69 4.78
CA GLU A 23 -10.67 4.00 4.88
C GLU A 23 -9.20 3.88 5.27
N THR A 24 -8.86 3.04 6.26
CA THR A 24 -7.47 2.82 6.68
C THR A 24 -6.64 2.19 5.56
N LEU A 25 -7.21 1.23 4.83
CA LEU A 25 -6.53 0.62 3.67
C LEU A 25 -6.33 1.61 2.54
N MET A 26 -7.34 2.44 2.25
CA MET A 26 -7.26 3.48 1.24
C MET A 26 -6.22 4.55 1.60
N GLY A 27 -6.15 4.97 2.87
CA GLY A 27 -5.13 5.90 3.35
C GLY A 27 -3.72 5.33 3.18
N ALA A 28 -3.49 4.11 3.65
CA ALA A 28 -2.19 3.43 3.48
C ALA A 28 -1.80 3.27 2.00
N LEU A 29 -2.79 3.08 1.13
CA LEU A 29 -2.58 2.99 -0.30
C LEU A 29 -2.20 4.35 -0.92
N ALA A 30 -2.88 5.42 -0.52
CA ALA A 30 -2.57 6.79 -0.94
C ALA A 30 -1.15 7.17 -0.52
N ASP A 31 -0.77 6.94 0.74
CA ASP A 31 0.58 7.22 1.26
C ASP A 31 1.68 6.48 0.47
N ALA A 32 1.43 5.21 0.15
CA ALA A 32 2.35 4.41 -0.63
C ALA A 32 2.49 4.92 -2.08
N MET A 33 1.39 5.39 -2.67
CA MET A 33 1.38 5.98 -4.01
C MET A 33 2.05 7.35 -4.02
N GLU A 34 1.85 8.18 -2.99
CA GLU A 34 2.56 9.45 -2.82
C GLU A 34 4.06 9.21 -2.75
N SER A 35 4.48 8.27 -1.91
CA SER A 35 5.87 7.84 -1.82
C SER A 35 6.42 7.30 -3.15
N ALA A 36 5.59 6.70 -4.00
CA ALA A 36 5.99 6.24 -5.32
C ALA A 36 6.13 7.42 -6.31
N TYR A 37 5.21 8.38 -6.25
CA TYR A 37 5.23 9.60 -7.04
C TYR A 37 6.47 10.45 -6.75
N SER A 38 6.79 10.72 -5.48
CA SER A 38 7.93 11.56 -5.10
C SER A 38 9.30 11.03 -5.56
N ARG A 39 9.38 9.76 -5.94
CA ARG A 39 10.58 9.11 -6.51
C ARG A 39 10.66 9.21 -8.03
N MET A 40 9.62 9.68 -8.70
CA MET A 40 9.61 9.81 -10.16
C MET A 40 10.40 11.06 -10.60
N PRO A 41 11.08 10.99 -11.76
CA PRO A 41 11.66 12.18 -12.37
C PRO A 41 10.57 13.22 -12.67
N GLY A 42 10.78 14.46 -12.22
CA GLY A 42 9.84 15.56 -12.43
C GLY A 42 8.68 15.62 -11.42
N ALA A 43 8.74 14.83 -10.34
CA ALA A 43 7.81 14.97 -9.22
C ALA A 43 7.85 16.40 -8.64
N LYS A 44 6.68 16.88 -8.23
CA LYS A 44 6.53 18.18 -7.56
C LYS A 44 6.84 18.04 -6.07
N ASP A 45 7.44 19.08 -5.49
CA ASP A 45 7.91 19.07 -4.10
C ASP A 45 6.76 18.91 -3.10
N TYR A 46 5.63 19.57 -3.35
CA TYR A 46 4.41 19.43 -2.56
C TYR A 46 3.30 18.82 -3.40
N ALA A 47 3.09 17.52 -3.20
CA ALA A 47 2.09 16.74 -3.92
C ALA A 47 1.51 15.63 -3.05
N TRP A 48 0.22 15.34 -3.23
CA TRP A 48 -0.48 14.28 -2.51
C TRP A 48 -1.36 13.47 -3.46
N VAL A 49 -1.62 12.22 -3.08
CA VAL A 49 -2.45 11.30 -3.87
C VAL A 49 -3.84 11.20 -3.25
N THR A 50 -4.86 11.24 -4.10
CA THR A 50 -6.25 10.99 -3.71
C THR A 50 -6.79 9.80 -4.46
N ILE A 51 -7.66 9.04 -3.80
CA ILE A 51 -8.31 7.85 -4.34
C ILE A 51 -9.82 8.00 -4.12
N ASP A 52 -10.57 8.00 -5.21
CA ASP A 52 -12.03 8.01 -5.15
C ASP A 52 -12.54 6.65 -4.62
N PRO A 53 -13.35 6.61 -3.55
CA PRO A 53 -13.76 5.36 -2.89
C PRO A 53 -14.71 4.50 -3.74
N ASP A 54 -15.46 5.09 -4.65
CA ASP A 54 -16.49 4.41 -5.42
C ASP A 54 -15.96 3.92 -6.77
N THR A 55 -15.14 4.75 -7.43
CA THR A 55 -14.61 4.51 -8.77
C THR A 55 -13.17 4.02 -8.77
N PHE A 56 -12.46 4.18 -7.66
CA PHE A 56 -11.02 3.93 -7.55
C PHE A 56 -10.22 4.72 -8.58
N ASP A 57 -10.68 5.94 -8.91
CA ASP A 57 -9.89 6.88 -9.71
C ASP A 57 -8.79 7.48 -8.83
N ILE A 58 -7.57 7.52 -9.37
CA ILE A 58 -6.37 7.91 -8.62
C ILE A 58 -5.83 9.17 -9.24
N ARG A 59 -5.71 10.23 -8.43
CA ARG A 59 -5.26 11.55 -8.85
C ARG A 59 -4.09 12.01 -8.01
N VAL A 60 -3.12 12.64 -8.66
CA VAL A 60 -1.99 13.32 -8.01
C VAL A 60 -2.21 14.81 -8.12
N TRP A 61 -2.33 15.47 -6.97
CA TRP A 61 -2.45 16.91 -6.87
C TRP A 61 -1.12 17.49 -6.44
N SER A 62 -0.82 18.71 -6.89
CA SER A 62 0.31 19.47 -6.38
C SER A 62 -0.05 20.94 -6.19
N GLN A 63 0.67 21.59 -5.29
CA GLN A 63 0.61 23.03 -5.08
C GLN A 63 2.03 23.58 -4.96
N GLU A 64 2.23 24.85 -5.31
CA GLU A 64 3.54 25.47 -5.14
C GLU A 64 3.78 25.85 -3.68
N LEU A 65 5.05 25.88 -3.28
CA LEU A 65 5.49 26.33 -1.96
C LEU A 65 6.22 27.67 -2.08
N ASP A 66 5.94 28.59 -1.17
CA ASP A 66 6.63 29.88 -1.13
C ASP A 66 8.04 29.76 -0.51
N GLU A 67 8.71 30.90 -0.30
CA GLU A 67 10.07 30.94 0.26
C GLU A 67 10.15 30.41 1.71
N ASP A 68 9.03 30.43 2.43
CA ASP A 68 8.91 29.92 3.80
C ASP A 68 8.46 28.44 3.84
N GLY A 69 8.14 27.85 2.68
CA GLY A 69 7.68 26.47 2.55
C GLY A 69 6.17 26.31 2.77
N GLU A 70 5.40 27.40 2.75
CA GLU A 70 3.96 27.37 2.91
C GLU A 70 3.27 27.20 1.54
N PRO A 71 2.20 26.38 1.45
CA PRO A 71 1.48 26.20 0.19
C PRO A 71 0.79 27.49 -0.26
N TYR A 72 1.00 27.88 -1.52
CA TYR A 72 0.38 29.05 -2.11
C TYR A 72 -0.09 28.80 -3.56
N GLY A 73 -0.96 29.68 -4.04
CA GLY A 73 -1.53 29.55 -5.39
C GLY A 73 -2.56 28.42 -5.52
N ASP A 74 -2.84 28.04 -6.77
CA ASP A 74 -3.88 27.07 -7.09
C ASP A 74 -3.36 25.62 -7.08
N VAL A 75 -4.22 24.71 -6.63
CA VAL A 75 -3.97 23.26 -6.71
C VAL A 75 -4.11 22.79 -8.15
N SER A 76 -3.11 22.08 -8.65
CA SER A 76 -3.05 21.57 -10.03
C SER A 76 -3.05 20.04 -10.07
N ASP A 77 -3.80 19.45 -11.01
CA ASP A 77 -3.73 18.02 -11.33
C ASP A 77 -2.44 17.75 -12.11
N VAL A 78 -1.53 16.99 -11.51
CA VAL A 78 -0.23 16.61 -12.10
C VAL A 78 -0.12 15.11 -12.32
N THR A 79 -1.26 14.41 -12.37
CA THR A 79 -1.31 12.96 -12.55
C THR A 79 -0.56 12.53 -13.80
N PRO A 80 0.55 11.76 -13.68
CA PRO A 80 1.27 11.29 -14.85
C PRO A 80 0.40 10.34 -15.70
N PRO A 81 0.52 10.36 -17.04
CA PRO A 81 -0.31 9.54 -17.92
C PRO A 81 -0.17 8.02 -17.67
N ASP A 82 1.00 7.57 -17.21
CA ASP A 82 1.29 6.17 -16.88
C ASP A 82 1.14 5.84 -15.38
N PHE A 83 0.65 6.78 -14.56
CA PHE A 83 0.59 6.62 -13.11
C PHE A 83 -0.30 5.45 -12.70
N GLY A 84 -1.35 5.15 -13.47
CA GLY A 84 -2.24 4.01 -13.23
C GLY A 84 -1.50 2.65 -13.17
N ARG A 85 -0.43 2.46 -13.95
CA ARG A 85 0.38 1.23 -13.89
C ARG A 85 1.15 1.13 -12.57
N ILE A 86 1.72 2.25 -12.14
CA ILE A 86 2.52 2.34 -10.91
C ILE A 86 1.62 2.18 -9.70
N ALA A 87 0.48 2.87 -9.70
CA ALA A 87 -0.59 2.70 -8.74
C ALA A 87 -1.03 1.24 -8.57
N ALA A 88 -1.27 0.51 -9.68
CA ALA A 88 -1.66 -0.89 -9.61
C ALA A 88 -0.56 -1.80 -9.01
N GLN A 89 0.71 -1.52 -9.33
CA GLN A 89 1.85 -2.26 -8.75
C GLN A 89 1.99 -1.98 -7.25
N THR A 90 1.90 -0.71 -6.86
CA THR A 90 1.96 -0.29 -5.46
C THR A 90 0.80 -0.89 -4.67
N ALA A 91 -0.42 -0.88 -5.21
CA ALA A 91 -1.58 -1.50 -4.57
C ALA A 91 -1.36 -2.98 -4.27
N ARG A 92 -0.86 -3.73 -5.25
CA ARG A 92 -0.51 -5.14 -5.06
C ARG A 92 0.55 -5.32 -3.97
N GLN A 93 1.55 -4.45 -3.93
CA GLN A 93 2.60 -4.51 -2.94
C GLN A 93 2.06 -4.23 -1.52
N VAL A 94 1.30 -3.16 -1.34
CA VAL A 94 0.69 -2.78 -0.05
C VAL A 94 -0.24 -3.88 0.45
N MET A 95 -1.09 -4.44 -0.42
CA MET A 95 -1.96 -5.57 -0.05
C MET A 95 -1.16 -6.78 0.42
N ASN A 96 -0.10 -7.16 -0.29
CA ASN A 96 0.75 -8.29 0.12
C ASN A 96 1.52 -8.01 1.42
N GLN A 97 1.93 -6.76 1.66
CA GLN A 97 2.56 -6.37 2.92
C GLN A 97 1.59 -6.49 4.09
N ARG A 98 0.38 -5.93 3.96
CA ARG A 98 -0.68 -6.04 4.97
C ARG A 98 -1.07 -7.49 5.25
N LEU A 99 -1.21 -8.32 4.21
CA LEU A 99 -1.48 -9.74 4.39
C LEU A 99 -0.41 -10.44 5.23
N ARG A 100 0.87 -10.17 4.93
CA ARG A 100 2.01 -10.73 5.68
C ARG A 100 2.09 -10.24 7.11
N GLU A 101 1.80 -8.96 7.36
CA GLU A 101 1.78 -8.37 8.71
C GLU A 101 0.75 -9.08 9.58
N VAL A 102 -0.47 -9.24 9.08
CA VAL A 102 -1.55 -9.90 9.83
C VAL A 102 -1.27 -11.39 10.01
N ASP A 103 -0.80 -12.10 8.97
CA ASP A 103 -0.45 -13.52 9.11
C ASP A 103 0.69 -13.73 10.12
N ARG A 104 1.58 -12.74 10.26
CA ARG A 104 2.66 -12.77 11.25
C ARG A 104 2.13 -12.53 12.67
N GLU A 105 1.19 -11.59 12.82
CA GLU A 105 0.54 -11.30 14.09
C GLU A 105 -0.27 -12.50 14.59
N MET A 106 -1.10 -13.11 13.75
CA MET A 106 -1.84 -14.33 14.10
C MET A 106 -0.91 -15.49 14.49
N LYS A 107 0.17 -15.73 13.73
CA LYS A 107 1.17 -16.74 14.09
C LYS A 107 1.83 -16.41 15.42
N TYR A 108 2.16 -15.15 15.66
CA TYR A 108 2.74 -14.73 16.94
C TYR A 108 1.77 -15.03 18.09
N GLU A 109 0.48 -14.71 17.97
CA GLU A 109 -0.53 -15.06 18.97
C GLU A 109 -0.66 -16.57 19.18
N GLU A 110 -0.71 -17.36 18.10
CA GLU A 110 -0.80 -18.83 18.14
C GLU A 110 0.39 -19.47 18.87
N TYR A 111 1.60 -18.95 18.68
CA TYR A 111 2.81 -19.50 19.30
C TYR A 111 3.18 -18.82 20.63
N SER A 112 2.69 -17.60 20.90
CA SER A 112 2.95 -16.88 22.16
C SER A 112 2.36 -17.62 23.36
N GLY A 113 1.26 -18.36 23.17
CA GLY A 113 0.65 -19.21 24.22
C GLY A 113 1.31 -20.58 24.40
N ARG A 114 2.33 -20.93 23.62
CA ARG A 114 2.97 -22.26 23.60
C ARG A 114 4.43 -22.23 24.07
N GLU A 115 4.83 -21.19 24.80
CA GLU A 115 6.16 -21.14 25.41
C GLU A 115 6.39 -22.34 26.34
N GLY A 116 7.27 -23.26 25.93
CA GLY A 116 7.59 -24.49 26.68
C GLY A 116 7.12 -25.80 26.04
N ASP A 117 6.32 -25.75 24.98
CA ASP A 117 5.86 -26.95 24.26
C ASP A 117 6.94 -27.48 23.30
N ILE A 118 7.17 -28.80 23.30
CA ILE A 118 8.00 -29.46 22.27
C ILE A 118 7.14 -29.65 21.01
N VAL A 119 7.52 -28.98 19.93
CA VAL A 119 6.84 -29.08 18.62
C VAL A 119 7.72 -29.83 17.63
N THR A 120 7.15 -30.78 16.90
CA THR A 120 7.80 -31.49 15.79
C THR A 120 7.39 -30.85 14.46
N GLY A 121 8.34 -30.60 13.57
CA GLY A 121 8.10 -29.96 12.27
C GLY A 121 8.98 -30.54 11.18
N ILE A 122 8.53 -30.45 9.93
CA ILE A 122 9.32 -30.84 8.75
C ILE A 122 10.11 -29.62 8.29
N ILE A 123 11.44 -29.75 8.18
CA ILE A 123 12.28 -28.69 7.61
C ILE A 123 11.98 -28.60 6.10
N GLN A 124 11.28 -27.55 5.69
CA GLN A 124 11.17 -27.15 4.29
C GLN A 124 12.16 -26.02 4.03
N GLN A 125 13.40 -26.37 3.68
CA GLN A 125 14.41 -25.39 3.27
C GLN A 125 14.20 -25.00 1.81
N GLY A 126 14.11 -23.70 1.56
CA GLY A 126 14.06 -23.12 0.22
C GLY A 126 14.55 -21.68 0.21
N ASP A 127 15.79 -21.42 0.61
CA ASP A 127 16.53 -20.25 0.09
C ASP A 127 18.04 -20.53 0.09
N SER A 128 18.61 -20.56 -1.12
CA SER A 128 20.03 -20.74 -1.41
C SER A 128 20.72 -19.38 -1.58
N ARG A 129 20.55 -18.50 -0.60
CA ARG A 129 21.21 -17.19 -0.58
C ARG A 129 21.84 -16.97 0.77
N TYR A 130 22.96 -17.63 1.01
CA TYR A 130 24.13 -17.14 1.74
C TYR A 130 25.18 -18.27 1.67
N THR A 131 26.11 -18.15 0.73
CA THR A 131 27.37 -18.86 0.76
C THR A 131 28.45 -17.81 0.51
N LEU A 132 29.27 -17.58 1.52
CA LEU A 132 30.61 -17.01 1.43
C LEU A 132 31.55 -18.05 2.01
#